data_AF-A0A2N3KXQ4-F1
#
_entry.id   AF-A0A2N3KXQ4-F1
#
_cell.length_a   1.000
_cell.length_b   1.000
_cell.length_c   1.000
_cell.angle_alpha   90.00
_cell.angle_beta   90.00
_cell.angle_gamma   90.00
#
_symmetry.space_group_name_H-M   'P 1'
#
loop_
_entity.id
_entity.type
_entity.pdbx_description
1 polymer ?
#
loop_
_entity_poly.entity_id
_entity_poly.type
_entity_poly.pdbx_seq_one_letter_code
_entity_poly.pdbx_strand_id
1 'polypeptide(L)'
;MLRRILTLTAIFLVALPSAVFAQGRSFIRDTEIEETLRLYATPLFKAAGLDPQAVSVYIVSDNSLNAFVAGGQKLFINTGLLLKADTPEQVMGVIAHETGHIAGGHLSRVQDQLRNASAISILSTVLGVAAGVAAGRADVGTAAVIGGQNLAQRNFLAYSRTQESSADQAGVKFLTQAGISARGMKNFMEKLEGQELLSAANQDPYLRSHPLTTERVEFLENYVANSPLKDAKVSPVLYERHARMRAKLYAFTNSLQLTLRQYPESDTSMAARYARAIAYYRDSQLQPALDRINALIADEPENPYFAELKGQVLLEFGKASDAIEPLRTAVQQSNGDAPLIRILLAHAELESNNPDVLPDAKENLLAALSKERDNASAWRFRAITESRLNNAGEASLAQSEYSLLTGDRSAARYHAVQADRQLTSGTAPWQRAQDILRATEPDKKN
;
A
#
# COMPACT_ATOMS: atom_id res chain seq x y z
N MET A 1 2.80 -20.53 -62.90
CA MET A 1 4.17 -20.50 -62.35
C MET A 1 4.10 -20.12 -60.88
N LEU A 2 4.65 -21.00 -60.03
CA LEU A 2 4.83 -20.87 -58.59
C LEU A 2 5.64 -19.63 -58.18
N ARG A 3 5.40 -19.17 -56.93
CA ARG A 3 6.36 -18.77 -55.86
C ARG A 3 5.78 -17.59 -55.04
N ARG A 4 5.85 -17.48 -53.72
CA ARG A 4 6.38 -18.31 -52.61
C ARG A 4 5.87 -17.68 -51.31
N ILE A 5 5.59 -18.54 -50.34
CA ILE A 5 5.34 -18.26 -48.92
C ILE A 5 6.58 -17.63 -48.26
N LEU A 6 6.39 -16.69 -47.34
CA LEU A 6 7.23 -16.52 -46.14
C LEU A 6 6.47 -15.71 -45.07
N THR A 7 5.80 -16.46 -44.21
CA THR A 7 5.44 -16.10 -42.83
C THR A 7 6.70 -15.84 -42.02
N LEU A 8 6.75 -14.71 -41.30
CA LEU A 8 7.78 -14.42 -40.29
C LEU A 8 7.09 -13.97 -38.99
N THR A 9 6.85 -14.97 -38.15
CA THR A 9 7.15 -15.03 -36.71
C THR A 9 6.90 -13.75 -35.89
N ALA A 10 5.72 -13.66 -35.28
CA ALA A 10 5.52 -12.84 -34.09
C ALA A 10 6.24 -13.51 -32.91
N ILE A 11 7.43 -13.01 -32.58
CA ILE A 11 8.14 -13.34 -31.35
C ILE A 11 7.36 -12.71 -30.20
N PHE A 12 6.66 -13.53 -29.41
CA PHE A 12 6.21 -13.13 -28.08
C PHE A 12 7.45 -12.96 -27.19
N LEU A 13 7.90 -11.71 -27.04
CA LEU A 13 8.73 -11.33 -25.89
C LEU A 13 7.85 -11.45 -24.65
N VAL A 14 7.96 -12.56 -23.93
CA VAL A 14 7.54 -12.62 -22.53
C VAL A 14 8.57 -11.82 -21.75
N ALA A 15 8.34 -10.52 -21.65
CA ALA A 15 8.99 -9.70 -20.65
C ALA A 15 8.56 -10.22 -19.28
N LEU A 16 9.48 -10.88 -18.58
CA LEU A 16 9.36 -11.19 -17.16
C LEU A 16 9.11 -9.87 -16.40
N PRO A 17 8.03 -9.73 -15.61
CA PRO A 17 7.81 -8.49 -14.91
C PRO A 17 8.67 -8.48 -13.64
N SER A 18 9.92 -8.02 -13.74
CA SER A 18 10.57 -7.24 -12.69
C SER A 18 9.95 -5.82 -12.67
N ALA A 19 8.62 -5.76 -12.51
CA ALA A 19 7.82 -4.57 -12.79
C ALA A 19 6.72 -4.32 -11.75
N VAL A 20 6.81 -4.87 -10.54
CA VAL A 20 5.91 -4.45 -9.44
C VAL A 20 6.17 -2.98 -9.06
N PHE A 21 7.37 -2.45 -9.35
CA PHE A 21 7.68 -1.02 -9.24
C PHE A 21 7.51 -0.21 -10.53
N ALA A 22 7.21 -0.85 -11.67
CA ALA A 22 7.13 -0.18 -12.98
C ALA A 22 5.69 0.03 -13.47
N GLN A 23 4.67 -0.44 -12.74
CA GLN A 23 3.32 0.10 -12.91
C GLN A 23 3.23 1.36 -12.07
N GLY A 24 2.94 2.51 -12.70
CA GLY A 24 2.75 3.81 -12.06
C GLY A 24 1.55 3.87 -11.09
N ARG A 25 1.50 2.94 -10.13
CA ARG A 25 0.57 2.92 -9.02
C ARG A 25 1.06 3.95 -8.02
N SER A 26 0.27 4.99 -7.83
CA SER A 26 0.52 6.00 -6.80
C SER A 26 0.25 5.35 -5.44
N PHE A 27 1.25 5.35 -4.57
CA PHE A 27 1.07 4.98 -3.17
C PHE A 27 0.66 6.21 -2.38
N ILE A 28 -0.27 6.02 -1.46
CA ILE A 28 -0.65 7.06 -0.49
C ILE A 28 0.12 6.80 0.79
N ARG A 29 0.67 7.88 1.34
CA ARG A 29 1.27 7.90 2.67
C ARG A 29 0.46 8.87 3.53
N ASP A 30 -0.05 8.39 4.66
CA ASP A 30 -0.86 9.19 5.59
C ASP A 30 -0.81 8.58 6.98
N THR A 31 -0.41 9.37 7.99
CA THR A 31 -0.22 8.86 9.35
C THR A 31 -1.52 8.31 9.95
N GLU A 32 -2.63 9.04 9.86
CA GLU A 32 -3.91 8.63 10.46
C GLU A 32 -4.42 7.32 9.84
N ILE A 33 -4.35 7.22 8.51
CA ILE A 33 -4.84 6.05 7.78
C ILE A 33 -3.92 4.84 8.03
N GLU A 34 -2.59 5.02 7.94
CA GLU A 34 -1.64 3.94 8.19
C GLU A 34 -1.74 3.41 9.62
N GLU A 35 -1.84 4.29 10.62
CA GLU A 35 -2.03 3.89 12.03
C GLU A 35 -3.36 3.17 12.24
N THR A 36 -4.44 3.64 11.61
CA THR A 36 -5.75 2.98 11.66
C THR A 36 -5.68 1.56 11.08
N LEU A 37 -5.04 1.39 9.92
CA LEU A 37 -4.83 0.07 9.32
C LEU A 37 -3.90 -0.81 10.17
N ARG A 38 -2.90 -0.23 10.83
CA ARG A 38 -2.03 -0.94 11.77
C ARG A 38 -2.79 -1.44 13.00
N LEU A 39 -3.76 -0.67 13.52
CA LEU A 39 -4.64 -1.13 14.60
C LEU A 39 -5.48 -2.33 14.17
N TYR A 40 -5.93 -2.37 12.91
CA TYR A 40 -6.69 -3.50 12.37
C TYR A 40 -5.82 -4.73 12.15
N ALA A 41 -4.64 -4.54 11.57
CA ALA A 41 -3.80 -5.63 11.10
C ALA A 41 -2.99 -6.30 12.21
N THR A 42 -2.52 -5.53 13.21
CA THR A 42 -1.59 -6.03 14.23
C THR A 42 -2.13 -7.24 15.02
N PRO A 43 -3.37 -7.23 15.55
CA PRO A 43 -3.94 -8.41 16.21
C PRO A 43 -4.01 -9.65 15.31
N LEU A 44 -4.28 -9.46 14.01
CA LEU A 44 -4.38 -10.54 13.03
C LEU A 44 -3.02 -11.13 12.69
N PHE A 45 -1.99 -10.30 12.52
CA PHE A 45 -0.61 -10.75 12.33
C PHE A 45 -0.11 -11.55 13.54
N LYS A 46 -0.39 -11.07 14.76
CA LYS A 46 -0.05 -11.81 16.00
C LYS A 46 -0.78 -13.15 16.08
N ALA A 47 -2.08 -13.20 15.76
CA ALA A 47 -2.86 -14.44 15.72
C ALA A 47 -2.30 -15.43 14.69
N ALA A 48 -1.77 -14.94 13.57
CA ALA A 48 -1.10 -15.73 12.54
C ALA A 48 0.33 -16.17 12.92
N GLY A 49 0.86 -15.75 14.07
CA GLY A 49 2.25 -16.03 14.47
C GLY A 49 3.30 -15.27 13.67
N LEU A 50 2.90 -14.19 12.99
CA LEU A 50 3.79 -13.29 12.27
C LEU A 50 4.28 -12.18 13.19
N ASP A 51 5.50 -11.69 12.97
CA ASP A 51 5.95 -10.42 13.55
C ASP A 51 5.22 -9.27 12.84
N PRO A 52 4.36 -8.48 13.53
CA PRO A 52 3.64 -7.39 12.91
C PRO A 52 4.54 -6.33 12.26
N GLN A 53 5.77 -6.16 12.76
CA GLN A 53 6.73 -5.20 12.22
C GLN A 53 7.40 -5.69 10.94
N ALA A 54 7.48 -7.01 10.74
CA ALA A 54 8.00 -7.60 9.51
C ALA A 54 7.00 -7.50 8.34
N VAL A 55 5.71 -7.36 8.64
CA VAL A 55 4.66 -7.17 7.63
C VAL A 55 4.48 -5.69 7.32
N SER A 56 4.74 -5.28 6.08
CA SER A 56 4.48 -3.91 5.61
C SER A 56 3.05 -3.78 5.08
N VAL A 57 2.38 -2.68 5.38
CA VAL A 57 1.03 -2.37 4.88
C VAL A 57 1.13 -1.12 4.01
N TYR A 58 0.68 -1.22 2.76
CA TYR A 58 0.74 -0.16 1.76
C TYR A 58 -0.65 0.21 1.27
N ILE A 59 -0.89 1.50 1.10
CA ILE A 59 -2.14 2.03 0.55
C ILE A 59 -1.91 2.39 -0.92
N VAL A 60 -2.74 1.83 -1.79
CA VAL A 60 -2.67 2.07 -3.23
C VAL A 60 -3.80 3.03 -3.61
N SER A 61 -3.45 4.15 -4.26
CA SER A 61 -4.39 5.11 -4.81
C SER A 61 -5.11 4.52 -6.04
N ASP A 62 -6.14 3.74 -5.78
CA ASP A 62 -6.95 3.04 -6.78
C ASP A 62 -8.38 2.92 -6.26
N ASN A 63 -9.35 3.33 -7.08
CA ASN A 63 -10.76 3.36 -6.71
C ASN A 63 -11.45 1.98 -6.81
N SER A 64 -10.76 0.96 -7.31
CA SER A 64 -11.28 -0.39 -7.38
C SER A 64 -11.28 -1.08 -6.00
N LEU A 65 -12.20 -2.02 -5.80
CA LEU A 65 -12.13 -2.91 -4.64
C LEU A 65 -11.01 -3.91 -4.88
N ASN A 66 -9.91 -3.78 -4.12
CA ASN A 66 -8.84 -4.75 -4.10
C ASN A 66 -7.99 -4.68 -2.83
N ALA A 67 -7.43 -5.82 -2.46
CA ALA A 67 -6.30 -5.98 -1.57
C ALA A 67 -5.53 -7.21 -2.03
N PHE A 68 -4.22 -7.23 -1.79
CA PHE A 68 -3.40 -8.38 -2.17
C PHE A 68 -2.09 -8.37 -1.39
N VAL A 69 -1.44 -9.53 -1.33
CA VAL A 69 -0.08 -9.66 -0.80
C VAL A 69 0.93 -9.83 -1.91
N ALA A 70 2.09 -9.18 -1.80
CA ALA A 70 3.19 -9.29 -2.75
C ALA A 70 4.56 -9.36 -2.06
N GLY A 71 5.56 -9.96 -2.70
CA GLY A 71 6.95 -9.94 -2.22
C GLY A 71 7.14 -10.53 -0.81
N GLY A 72 6.29 -11.48 -0.41
CA GLY A 72 6.31 -12.11 0.92
C GLY A 72 5.39 -11.42 1.90
N GLN A 73 5.93 -10.51 2.71
CA GLN A 73 5.23 -9.87 3.85
C GLN A 73 4.82 -8.43 3.55
N LYS A 74 4.30 -8.16 2.35
CA LYS A 74 3.78 -6.84 1.99
C LYS A 74 2.31 -6.96 1.61
N LEU A 75 1.47 -6.32 2.40
CA LEU A 75 0.04 -6.20 2.19
C LEU A 75 -0.25 -4.88 1.47
N PHE A 76 -1.01 -4.93 0.40
CA PHE A 76 -1.46 -3.79 -0.38
C PHE A 76 -2.97 -3.68 -0.28
N ILE A 77 -3.49 -2.48 0.00
CA ILE A 77 -4.92 -2.22 0.10
C ILE A 77 -5.26 -1.03 -0.77
N ASN A 78 -6.24 -1.19 -1.66
CA ASN A 78 -6.70 -0.10 -2.52
C ASN A 78 -7.61 0.86 -1.73
N THR A 79 -7.54 2.16 -2.03
CA THR A 79 -8.44 3.17 -1.44
C THR A 79 -9.91 2.89 -1.70
N GLY A 80 -10.25 2.31 -2.85
CA GLY A 80 -11.62 1.90 -3.19
C GLY A 80 -12.20 0.90 -2.21
N LEU A 81 -11.39 -0.06 -1.75
CA LEU A 81 -11.79 -1.02 -0.72
C LEU A 81 -12.12 -0.31 0.59
N LEU A 82 -11.24 0.58 1.05
CA LEU A 82 -11.42 1.33 2.31
C LEU A 82 -12.68 2.20 2.28
N LEU A 83 -12.96 2.84 1.14
CA LEU A 83 -14.15 3.68 0.94
C LEU A 83 -15.45 2.86 0.92
N LYS A 84 -15.41 1.63 0.39
CA LYS A 84 -16.57 0.73 0.22
C LYS A 84 -16.84 -0.18 1.41
N ALA A 85 -15.86 -0.34 2.29
CA ALA A 85 -16.03 -1.03 3.56
C ALA A 85 -16.85 -0.17 4.53
N ASP A 86 -18.02 -0.64 4.93
CA ASP A 86 -18.95 0.11 5.79
C ASP A 86 -18.54 0.07 7.26
N THR A 87 -17.85 -0.99 7.68
CA THR A 87 -17.41 -1.18 9.06
C THR A 87 -15.93 -1.56 9.13
N PRO A 88 -15.24 -1.28 10.25
CA PRO A 88 -13.85 -1.71 10.44
C PRO A 88 -13.68 -3.24 10.31
N GLU A 89 -14.67 -4.04 10.74
CA GLU A 89 -14.61 -5.50 10.66
C GLU A 89 -14.57 -6.02 9.23
N GLN A 90 -15.15 -5.29 8.25
CA GLN A 90 -15.03 -5.67 6.84
C GLN A 90 -13.59 -5.55 6.35
N VAL A 91 -12.89 -4.47 6.71
CA VAL A 91 -11.47 -4.30 6.39
C VAL A 91 -10.62 -5.34 7.13
N MET A 92 -10.88 -5.57 8.42
CA MET A 92 -10.20 -6.61 9.20
C MET A 92 -10.43 -8.01 8.60
N GLY A 93 -11.61 -8.29 8.08
CA GLY A 93 -11.92 -9.55 7.39
C GLY A 93 -11.06 -9.77 6.16
N VAL A 94 -10.91 -8.74 5.32
CA VAL A 94 -10.01 -8.76 4.17
C VAL A 94 -8.55 -8.94 4.61
N ILE A 95 -8.10 -8.17 5.61
CA ILE A 95 -6.73 -8.28 6.13
C ILE A 95 -6.48 -9.70 6.68
N ALA A 96 -7.46 -10.30 7.35
CA ALA A 96 -7.34 -11.67 7.88
C ALA A 96 -7.20 -12.70 6.75
N HIS A 97 -7.97 -12.56 5.67
CA HIS A 97 -7.85 -13.38 4.47
C HIS A 97 -6.46 -13.25 3.83
N GLU A 98 -6.00 -12.01 3.61
CA GLU A 98 -4.65 -11.75 3.08
C GLU A 98 -3.53 -12.28 3.99
N THR A 99 -3.73 -12.19 5.31
CA THR A 99 -2.82 -12.79 6.30
C THR A 99 -2.82 -14.32 6.17
N GLY A 100 -3.95 -14.94 5.84
CA GLY A 100 -4.06 -16.35 5.47
C GLY A 100 -3.17 -16.72 4.30
N HIS A 101 -3.10 -15.89 3.25
CA HIS A 101 -2.18 -16.10 2.12
C HIS A 101 -0.70 -16.01 2.53
N ILE A 102 -0.35 -15.07 3.42
CA ILE A 102 1.02 -14.91 3.94
C ILE A 102 1.40 -16.15 4.76
N ALA A 103 0.59 -16.50 5.76
CA ALA A 103 0.85 -17.61 6.66
C ALA A 103 0.83 -18.97 5.92
N GLY A 104 -0.04 -19.12 4.92
CA GLY A 104 -0.12 -20.32 4.09
C GLY A 104 1.02 -20.46 3.08
N GLY A 105 1.84 -19.42 2.87
CA GLY A 105 2.89 -19.41 1.86
C GLY A 105 2.35 -19.54 0.44
N HIS A 106 1.11 -19.10 0.19
CA HIS A 106 0.45 -19.29 -1.11
C HIS A 106 1.23 -18.57 -2.22
N LEU A 107 1.78 -17.39 -1.91
CA LEU A 107 2.45 -16.54 -2.89
C LEU A 107 3.77 -17.10 -3.43
N SER A 108 4.57 -17.76 -2.59
CA SER A 108 5.81 -18.41 -3.04
C SER A 108 5.54 -19.63 -3.92
N ARG A 109 4.43 -20.34 -3.67
CA ARG A 109 4.03 -21.55 -4.41
C ARG A 109 3.32 -21.25 -5.73
N VAL A 110 2.80 -20.04 -5.94
CA VAL A 110 2.19 -19.65 -7.23
C VAL A 110 3.20 -19.77 -8.38
N GLN A 111 4.48 -19.44 -8.17
CA GLN A 111 5.49 -19.59 -9.22
C GLN A 111 5.72 -21.06 -9.60
N ASP A 112 5.75 -21.96 -8.63
CA ASP A 112 5.87 -23.39 -8.87
C ASP A 112 4.64 -23.92 -9.63
N GLN A 113 3.45 -23.43 -9.29
CA GLN A 113 2.23 -23.85 -9.98
C GLN A 113 2.13 -23.31 -11.41
N LEU A 114 2.57 -22.07 -11.65
CA LEU A 114 2.70 -21.52 -13.00
C LEU A 114 3.70 -22.32 -13.84
N ARG A 115 4.82 -22.75 -13.24
CA ARG A 115 5.79 -23.64 -13.89
C ARG A 115 5.15 -24.98 -14.25
N ASN A 116 4.41 -25.60 -13.34
CA ASN A 116 3.70 -26.86 -13.59
C ASN A 116 2.65 -26.72 -14.70
N ALA A 117 1.84 -25.65 -14.68
CA ALA A 117 0.85 -25.39 -15.72
C ALA A 117 1.51 -25.15 -17.09
N SER A 118 2.64 -24.42 -17.12
CA SER A 118 3.42 -24.22 -18.34
C SER A 118 4.00 -25.53 -18.89
N ALA A 119 4.49 -26.41 -18.00
CA ALA A 119 5.01 -27.72 -18.38
C ALA A 119 3.91 -28.61 -18.98
N ILE A 120 2.71 -28.61 -18.40
CA ILE A 120 1.54 -29.32 -18.95
C ILE A 120 1.17 -28.78 -20.34
N SER A 121 1.15 -27.45 -20.50
CA SER A 121 0.87 -26.81 -21.79
C SER A 121 1.91 -27.16 -22.85
N ILE A 122 3.20 -27.13 -22.50
CA ILE A 122 4.31 -27.49 -23.41
C ILE A 122 4.22 -28.97 -23.79
N LEU A 123 4.05 -29.87 -22.81
CA LEU A 123 3.91 -31.30 -23.07
C LEU A 123 2.71 -31.60 -23.97
N SER A 124 1.58 -30.94 -23.72
CA SER A 124 0.38 -31.09 -24.56
C SER A 124 0.58 -30.56 -25.97
N THR A 125 1.38 -29.50 -26.13
CA THR A 125 1.77 -29.00 -27.46
C THR A 125 2.63 -30.01 -28.19
N VAL A 126 3.64 -30.59 -27.52
CA VAL A 126 4.52 -31.63 -28.10
C VAL A 126 3.72 -32.87 -28.49
N LEU A 127 2.86 -33.37 -27.58
CA LEU A 127 2.01 -34.53 -27.84
C LEU A 127 0.99 -34.25 -28.95
N GLY A 128 0.42 -33.03 -28.99
CA GLY A 128 -0.48 -32.63 -30.06
C GLY A 128 0.19 -32.57 -31.42
N VAL A 129 1.40 -32.01 -31.51
CA VAL A 129 2.19 -32.03 -32.75
C VAL A 129 2.49 -33.47 -33.18
N ALA A 130 2.96 -34.32 -32.25
CA ALA A 130 3.25 -35.72 -32.53
C ALA A 130 2.01 -36.50 -33.00
N ALA A 131 0.86 -36.30 -32.34
CA ALA A 131 -0.41 -36.91 -32.71
C ALA A 131 -0.91 -36.43 -34.09
N GLY A 132 -0.78 -35.13 -34.39
CA GLY A 132 -1.13 -34.58 -35.70
C GLY A 132 -0.27 -35.13 -36.83
N VAL A 133 1.04 -35.30 -36.58
CA VAL A 133 1.97 -35.93 -37.53
C VAL A 133 1.63 -37.42 -37.72
N ALA A 134 1.43 -38.17 -36.63
CA ALA A 134 1.12 -39.59 -36.68
C ALA A 134 -0.25 -39.89 -37.34
N ALA A 135 -1.23 -39.04 -37.10
CA ALA A 135 -2.57 -39.17 -37.69
C ALA A 135 -2.69 -38.56 -39.10
N GLY A 136 -1.66 -37.87 -39.59
CA GLY A 136 -1.71 -37.11 -40.86
C GLY A 136 -2.76 -35.99 -40.86
N ARG A 137 -3.16 -35.51 -39.68
CA ARG A 137 -4.33 -34.68 -39.44
C ARG A 137 -4.01 -33.52 -38.51
N ALA A 138 -3.90 -32.32 -39.08
CA ALA A 138 -3.56 -31.11 -38.33
C ALA A 138 -4.64 -30.73 -37.29
N ASP A 139 -5.89 -31.11 -37.52
CA ASP A 139 -7.02 -30.87 -36.62
C ASP A 139 -6.93 -31.71 -35.33
N VAL A 140 -6.46 -32.96 -35.42
CA VAL A 140 -6.22 -33.84 -34.26
C VAL A 140 -5.12 -33.25 -33.37
N GLY A 141 -4.04 -32.75 -33.98
CA GLY A 141 -2.97 -32.11 -33.22
C GLY A 141 -3.40 -30.81 -32.55
N THR A 142 -4.18 -29.99 -33.25
CA THR A 142 -4.74 -28.74 -32.71
C THR A 142 -5.69 -28.99 -31.55
N ALA A 143 -6.56 -30.00 -31.65
CA ALA A 143 -7.47 -30.39 -30.57
C ALA A 143 -6.73 -30.84 -29.30
N ALA A 144 -5.62 -31.58 -29.45
CA ALA A 144 -4.78 -32.01 -28.33
C ALA A 144 -4.06 -30.83 -27.65
N VAL A 145 -3.56 -29.84 -28.42
CA VAL A 145 -2.96 -28.62 -27.87
C VAL A 145 -3.99 -27.81 -27.07
N ILE A 146 -5.17 -27.56 -27.66
CA ILE A 146 -6.26 -26.81 -27.00
C ILE A 146 -6.74 -27.56 -25.76
N GLY A 147 -6.92 -28.89 -25.85
CA GLY A 147 -7.32 -29.72 -24.71
C GLY A 147 -6.33 -29.63 -23.55
N GLY A 148 -5.03 -29.64 -23.84
CA GLY A 148 -3.98 -29.50 -22.84
C GLY A 148 -3.90 -28.12 -22.20
N GLN A 149 -4.07 -27.05 -22.98
CA GLN A 149 -4.15 -25.69 -22.45
C GLN A 149 -5.35 -25.52 -21.51
N ASN A 150 -6.52 -26.04 -21.91
CA ASN A 150 -7.70 -26.05 -21.07
C ASN A 150 -7.50 -26.84 -19.78
N LEU A 151 -6.81 -27.98 -19.84
CA LEU A 151 -6.47 -28.77 -18.65
C LEU A 151 -5.53 -28.01 -17.71
N ALA A 152 -4.48 -27.38 -18.25
CA ALA A 152 -3.55 -26.57 -17.46
C ALA A 152 -4.27 -25.40 -16.76
N GLN A 153 -5.15 -24.70 -17.48
CA GLN A 153 -5.96 -23.61 -16.92
C GLN A 153 -6.92 -24.12 -15.84
N ARG A 154 -7.63 -25.23 -16.08
CA ARG A 154 -8.53 -25.83 -15.08
C ARG A 154 -7.78 -26.24 -13.81
N ASN A 155 -6.60 -26.82 -13.93
CA ASN A 155 -5.76 -27.21 -12.80
C ASN A 155 -5.27 -25.99 -12.00
N PHE A 156 -4.88 -24.91 -12.68
CA PHE A 156 -4.50 -23.66 -12.03
C PHE A 156 -5.68 -23.02 -11.26
N LEU A 157 -6.85 -22.95 -11.89
CA LEU A 157 -8.07 -22.43 -11.24
C LEU A 157 -8.51 -23.29 -10.06
N ALA A 158 -8.42 -24.61 -10.16
CA ALA A 158 -8.71 -25.51 -9.05
C ALA A 158 -7.73 -25.30 -7.88
N TYR A 159 -6.43 -25.18 -8.17
CA TYR A 159 -5.42 -24.86 -7.17
C TYR A 159 -5.72 -23.53 -6.46
N SER A 160 -6.03 -22.48 -7.23
CA SER A 160 -6.41 -21.16 -6.70
C SER A 160 -7.61 -21.27 -5.74
N ARG A 161 -8.71 -21.94 -6.13
CA ARG A 161 -9.87 -22.16 -5.24
C ARG A 161 -9.51 -22.86 -3.93
N THR A 162 -8.59 -23.82 -3.96
CA THR A 162 -8.08 -24.47 -2.75
C THR A 162 -7.28 -23.50 -1.87
N GLN A 163 -6.46 -22.63 -2.47
CA GLN A 163 -5.74 -21.59 -1.72
C GLN A 163 -6.72 -20.59 -1.09
N GLU A 164 -7.76 -20.17 -1.81
CA GLU A 164 -8.80 -19.28 -1.28
C GLU A 164 -9.53 -19.90 -0.08
N SER A 165 -9.95 -21.17 -0.20
CA SER A 165 -10.64 -21.88 0.89
C SER A 165 -9.73 -22.04 2.13
N SER A 166 -8.44 -22.30 1.90
CA SER A 166 -7.42 -22.35 2.96
C SER A 166 -7.22 -20.98 3.62
N ALA A 167 -7.17 -19.90 2.83
CA ALA A 167 -7.04 -18.54 3.31
C ALA A 167 -8.26 -18.09 4.12
N ASP A 168 -9.47 -18.45 3.70
CA ASP A 168 -10.71 -18.18 4.45
C ASP A 168 -10.71 -18.90 5.80
N GLN A 169 -10.36 -20.19 5.83
CA GLN A 169 -10.27 -20.97 7.07
C GLN A 169 -9.23 -20.40 8.03
N ALA A 170 -8.06 -20.01 7.53
CA ALA A 170 -7.03 -19.34 8.31
C ALA A 170 -7.51 -17.97 8.80
N GLY A 171 -8.14 -17.18 7.93
CA GLY A 171 -8.68 -15.86 8.24
C GLY A 171 -9.70 -15.89 9.37
N VAL A 172 -10.69 -16.78 9.32
CA VAL A 172 -11.68 -16.91 10.42
C VAL A 172 -11.05 -17.38 11.72
N LYS A 173 -10.01 -18.22 11.66
CA LYS A 173 -9.23 -18.63 12.83
C LYS A 173 -8.51 -17.43 13.44
N PHE A 174 -7.86 -16.60 12.63
CA PHE A 174 -7.15 -15.40 13.10
C PHE A 174 -8.11 -14.37 13.68
N LEU A 175 -9.25 -14.12 13.03
CA LEU A 175 -10.30 -13.24 13.54
C LEU A 175 -10.80 -13.71 14.90
N THR A 176 -11.08 -15.01 15.04
CA THR A 176 -11.57 -15.58 16.30
C THR A 176 -10.55 -15.51 17.42
N GLN A 177 -9.28 -15.79 17.14
CA GLN A 177 -8.19 -15.63 18.11
C GLN A 177 -7.98 -14.17 18.52
N ALA A 178 -8.25 -13.23 17.62
CA ALA A 178 -8.22 -11.79 17.90
C ALA A 178 -9.50 -11.26 18.56
N GLY A 179 -10.51 -12.12 18.78
CA GLY A 179 -11.81 -11.71 19.35
C GLY A 179 -12.68 -10.88 18.41
N ILE A 180 -12.44 -10.96 17.10
CA ILE A 180 -13.12 -10.19 16.05
C ILE A 180 -14.16 -11.09 15.36
N SER A 181 -15.35 -10.56 15.11
CA SER A 181 -16.39 -11.30 14.39
C SER A 181 -16.02 -11.54 12.92
N ALA A 182 -16.14 -12.79 12.48
CA ALA A 182 -16.02 -13.15 11.06
C ALA A 182 -17.19 -12.62 10.19
N ARG A 183 -18.21 -12.00 10.80
CA ARG A 183 -19.32 -11.39 10.07
C ARG A 183 -18.85 -10.25 9.15
N GLY A 184 -17.81 -9.50 9.54
CA GLY A 184 -17.22 -8.49 8.66
C GLY A 184 -16.68 -9.08 7.36
N MET A 185 -15.96 -10.20 7.45
CA MET A 185 -15.45 -10.94 6.30
C MET A 185 -16.58 -11.44 5.41
N LYS A 186 -17.63 -12.04 6.02
CA LYS A 186 -18.84 -12.47 5.30
C LYS A 186 -19.50 -11.30 4.56
N ASN A 187 -19.78 -10.20 5.25
CA ASN A 187 -20.47 -9.04 4.68
C ASN A 187 -19.64 -8.36 3.58
N PHE A 188 -18.31 -8.41 3.66
CA PHE A 188 -17.47 -7.91 2.57
C PHE A 188 -17.59 -8.79 1.33
N MET A 189 -17.60 -10.12 1.51
CA MET A 189 -17.77 -11.06 0.41
C MET A 189 -19.14 -10.93 -0.27
N GLU A 190 -20.21 -10.69 0.49
CA GLU A 190 -21.55 -10.40 -0.06
C GLU A 190 -21.56 -9.18 -1.01
N LYS A 191 -20.65 -8.20 -0.83
CA LYS A 191 -20.53 -7.06 -1.76
C LYS A 191 -19.98 -7.44 -3.14
N LEU A 192 -19.40 -8.63 -3.25
CA LEU A 192 -18.83 -9.17 -4.49
C LEU A 192 -19.78 -10.13 -5.20
N GLU A 193 -20.85 -10.57 -4.53
CA GLU A 193 -21.84 -11.47 -5.10
C GLU A 193 -22.54 -10.85 -6.32
N GLY A 194 -22.87 -11.68 -7.30
CA GLY A 194 -23.49 -11.27 -8.55
C GLY A 194 -22.49 -10.73 -9.58
N GLN A 195 -21.25 -10.43 -9.18
CA GLN A 195 -20.21 -9.99 -10.12
C GLN A 195 -19.64 -11.15 -10.95
N GLU A 196 -19.75 -12.39 -10.49
CA GLU A 196 -19.36 -13.59 -11.25
C GLU A 196 -20.12 -13.73 -12.58
N LEU A 197 -21.31 -13.12 -12.70
CA LEU A 197 -22.12 -13.07 -13.92
C LEU A 197 -21.65 -11.98 -14.90
N LEU A 198 -20.83 -11.02 -14.44
CA LEU A 198 -20.28 -9.96 -15.27
C LEU A 198 -19.10 -10.46 -16.09
N SER A 199 -18.81 -9.78 -17.21
CA SER A 199 -17.57 -10.00 -17.94
C SER A 199 -16.37 -9.61 -17.07
N ALA A 200 -15.22 -10.26 -17.28
CA ALA A 200 -14.01 -9.99 -16.49
C ALA A 200 -13.55 -8.51 -16.54
N ALA A 201 -13.94 -7.75 -17.56
CA ALA A 201 -13.64 -6.31 -17.65
C ALA A 201 -14.47 -5.45 -16.67
N ASN A 202 -15.65 -5.94 -16.27
CA ASN A 202 -16.59 -5.26 -15.39
C ASN A 202 -16.60 -5.83 -13.96
N GLN A 203 -15.80 -6.87 -13.70
CA GLN A 203 -15.61 -7.43 -12.37
C GLN A 203 -14.61 -6.60 -11.57
N ASP A 204 -14.86 -6.44 -10.27
CA ASP A 204 -13.87 -5.90 -9.36
C ASP A 204 -12.57 -6.71 -9.43
N PRO A 205 -11.39 -6.06 -9.42
CA PRO A 205 -10.11 -6.74 -9.42
C PRO A 205 -9.97 -7.77 -8.30
N TYR A 206 -10.56 -7.52 -7.13
CA TYR A 206 -10.56 -8.47 -6.02
C TYR A 206 -11.18 -9.82 -6.40
N LEU A 207 -12.34 -9.83 -7.08
CA LEU A 207 -12.99 -11.09 -7.49
C LEU A 207 -12.14 -11.85 -8.52
N ARG A 208 -11.38 -11.14 -9.34
CA ARG A 208 -10.48 -11.75 -10.33
C ARG A 208 -9.25 -12.40 -9.69
N SER A 209 -8.71 -11.81 -8.63
CA SER A 209 -7.60 -12.41 -7.87
C SER A 209 -8.06 -13.44 -6.84
N HIS A 210 -9.28 -13.30 -6.31
CA HIS A 210 -9.90 -14.14 -5.29
C HIS A 210 -11.25 -14.69 -5.77
N PRO A 211 -11.29 -15.70 -6.64
CA PRO A 211 -12.53 -16.23 -7.19
C PRO A 211 -13.51 -16.67 -6.09
N LEU A 212 -14.73 -16.13 -6.14
CA LEU A 212 -15.81 -16.50 -5.24
C LEU A 212 -16.42 -17.84 -5.66
N THR A 213 -16.76 -18.69 -4.69
CA THR A 213 -17.48 -19.95 -4.93
C THR A 213 -18.56 -20.12 -3.88
N THR A 214 -19.61 -20.87 -4.21
CA THR A 214 -20.71 -21.17 -3.30
C THR A 214 -20.21 -21.81 -2.00
N GLU A 215 -19.21 -22.69 -2.07
CA GLU A 215 -18.65 -23.36 -0.90
C GLU A 215 -17.97 -22.38 0.07
N ARG A 216 -17.31 -21.34 -0.45
CA ARG A 216 -16.70 -20.28 0.37
C ARG A 216 -17.77 -19.44 1.07
N VAL A 217 -18.85 -19.13 0.36
CA VAL A 217 -20.02 -18.43 0.92
C VAL A 217 -20.62 -19.24 2.05
N GLU A 218 -21.02 -20.48 1.75
CA GLU A 218 -21.62 -21.39 2.74
C GLU A 218 -20.72 -21.63 3.95
N PHE A 219 -19.40 -21.73 3.75
CA PHE A 219 -18.44 -21.85 4.85
C PHE A 219 -18.53 -20.65 5.81
N LEU A 220 -18.45 -19.43 5.28
CA LEU A 220 -18.52 -18.22 6.10
C LEU A 220 -19.89 -18.03 6.76
N GLU A 221 -20.97 -18.36 6.07
CA GLU A 221 -22.32 -18.33 6.63
C GLU A 221 -22.48 -19.28 7.81
N ASN A 222 -22.09 -20.54 7.62
CA ASN A 222 -22.15 -21.56 8.66
C ASN A 222 -21.24 -21.22 9.84
N TYR A 223 -20.03 -20.73 9.58
CA TYR A 223 -19.10 -20.32 10.63
C TYR A 223 -19.68 -19.18 11.48
N VAL A 224 -20.18 -18.12 10.83
CA VAL A 224 -20.76 -16.97 11.52
C VAL A 224 -22.02 -17.36 12.29
N ALA A 225 -22.89 -18.21 11.74
CA ALA A 225 -24.13 -18.63 12.42
C ALA A 225 -23.86 -19.37 13.75
N ASN A 226 -22.78 -20.16 13.79
CA ASN A 226 -22.41 -20.99 14.94
C ASN A 226 -21.35 -20.34 15.86
N SER A 227 -20.84 -19.16 15.53
CA SER A 227 -19.80 -18.49 16.31
C SER A 227 -20.37 -17.74 17.52
N PRO A 228 -19.74 -17.82 18.70
CA PRO A 228 -20.10 -16.96 19.84
C PRO A 228 -19.78 -15.48 19.59
N LEU A 229 -18.89 -15.17 18.64
CA LEU A 229 -18.50 -13.80 18.29
C LEU A 229 -19.42 -13.18 17.21
N LYS A 230 -20.47 -13.87 16.76
CA LYS A 230 -21.25 -13.45 15.59
C LYS A 230 -21.75 -12.01 15.66
N ASP A 231 -22.18 -11.56 16.83
CA ASP A 231 -22.69 -10.20 17.09
C ASP A 231 -21.66 -9.30 17.81
N ALA A 232 -20.44 -9.79 18.02
CA ALA A 232 -19.36 -9.01 18.62
C ALA A 232 -18.96 -7.87 17.68
N LYS A 233 -18.93 -6.66 18.22
CA LYS A 233 -18.44 -5.46 17.54
C LYS A 233 -17.09 -5.07 18.11
N VAL A 234 -16.22 -4.54 17.27
CA VAL A 234 -15.01 -3.91 17.77
C VAL A 234 -15.35 -2.62 18.53
N SER A 235 -14.37 -2.07 19.26
CA SER A 235 -14.59 -0.87 20.08
C SER A 235 -15.18 0.30 19.26
N PRO A 236 -16.06 1.14 19.84
CA PRO A 236 -16.61 2.31 19.17
C PRO A 236 -15.55 3.25 18.59
N VAL A 237 -14.40 3.38 19.27
CA VAL A 237 -13.25 4.17 18.81
C VAL A 237 -12.76 3.72 17.42
N LEU A 238 -12.81 2.42 17.11
CA LEU A 238 -12.41 1.92 15.79
C LEU A 238 -13.46 2.23 14.72
N TYR A 239 -14.75 2.32 15.08
CA TYR A 239 -15.77 2.81 14.16
C TYR A 239 -15.59 4.30 13.85
N GLU A 240 -15.25 5.11 14.85
CA GLU A 240 -14.95 6.53 14.66
C GLU A 240 -13.71 6.74 13.79
N ARG A 241 -12.62 6.01 14.06
CA ARG A 241 -11.42 6.00 13.20
C ARG A 241 -11.73 5.56 11.77
N HIS A 242 -12.54 4.53 11.60
CA HIS A 242 -12.99 4.06 10.29
C HIS A 242 -13.77 5.14 9.53
N ALA A 243 -14.70 5.81 10.21
CA ALA A 243 -15.48 6.89 9.62
C ALA A 243 -14.58 8.08 9.23
N ARG A 244 -13.64 8.49 10.08
CA ARG A 244 -12.67 9.55 9.76
C ARG A 244 -11.75 9.17 8.60
N MET A 245 -11.22 7.95 8.57
CA MET A 245 -10.43 7.42 7.45
C MET A 245 -11.19 7.52 6.13
N ARG A 246 -12.46 7.08 6.09
CA ARG A 246 -13.30 7.17 4.90
C ARG A 246 -13.59 8.61 4.49
N ALA A 247 -13.91 9.47 5.46
CA ALA A 247 -14.13 10.90 5.24
C ALA A 247 -12.90 11.60 4.65
N LYS A 248 -11.73 11.36 5.25
CA LYS A 248 -10.44 11.90 4.81
C LYS A 248 -10.12 11.46 3.39
N LEU A 249 -10.13 10.14 3.14
CA LEU A 249 -9.88 9.58 1.80
C LEU A 249 -10.84 10.14 0.75
N TYR A 250 -12.13 10.22 1.07
CA TYR A 250 -13.12 10.74 0.13
C TYR A 250 -12.86 12.20 -0.21
N ALA A 251 -12.65 13.05 0.80
CA ALA A 251 -12.47 14.49 0.62
C ALA A 251 -11.16 14.86 -0.11
N PHE A 252 -10.09 14.10 0.08
CA PHE A 252 -8.84 14.30 -0.66
C PHE A 252 -8.92 13.87 -2.14
N THR A 253 -9.83 12.97 -2.49
CA THR A 253 -9.94 12.36 -3.82
C THR A 253 -11.13 12.84 -4.65
N ASN A 254 -12.01 13.66 -4.07
CA ASN A 254 -13.21 14.18 -4.73
C ASN A 254 -13.29 15.70 -4.66
N SER A 255 -14.13 16.29 -5.52
CA SER A 255 -14.36 17.74 -5.50
C SER A 255 -15.12 18.19 -4.25
N LEU A 256 -15.08 19.50 -3.97
CA LEU A 256 -15.87 20.12 -2.91
C LEU A 256 -17.35 19.77 -3.03
N GLN A 257 -17.92 19.86 -4.23
CA GLN A 257 -19.36 19.63 -4.46
C GLN A 257 -19.76 18.17 -4.18
N LEU A 258 -18.94 17.21 -4.62
CA LEU A 258 -19.20 15.80 -4.32
C LEU A 258 -19.07 15.51 -2.82
N THR A 259 -18.08 16.12 -2.18
CA THR A 259 -17.88 15.96 -0.73
C THR A 259 -19.02 16.55 0.07
N LEU A 260 -19.52 17.75 -0.28
CA LEU A 260 -20.67 18.36 0.37
C LEU A 260 -21.97 17.58 0.12
N ARG A 261 -22.08 16.87 -1.00
CA ARG A 261 -23.22 15.98 -1.25
C ARG A 261 -23.16 14.72 -0.39
N GLN A 262 -21.96 14.13 -0.24
CA GLN A 262 -21.75 12.93 0.55
C GLN A 262 -21.82 13.21 2.07
N TYR A 263 -21.31 14.37 2.48
CA TYR A 263 -21.24 14.85 3.85
C TYR A 263 -21.92 16.22 3.95
N PRO A 264 -23.27 16.25 3.91
CA PRO A 264 -24.04 17.50 3.94
C PRO A 264 -23.89 18.24 5.26
N GLU A 265 -24.22 19.53 5.26
CA GLU A 265 -24.15 20.37 6.47
C GLU A 265 -25.02 19.87 7.63
N SER A 266 -26.09 19.13 7.32
CA SER A 266 -26.95 18.46 8.30
C SER A 266 -26.29 17.29 9.02
N ASP A 267 -25.23 16.69 8.45
CA ASP A 267 -24.45 15.66 9.12
C ASP A 267 -23.39 16.32 10.02
N THR A 268 -23.71 16.41 11.31
CA THR A 268 -22.85 17.04 12.32
C THR A 268 -21.81 16.08 12.90
N SER A 269 -21.65 14.87 12.35
CA SER A 269 -20.65 13.92 12.83
C SER A 269 -19.23 14.46 12.67
N MET A 270 -18.30 13.97 13.50
CA MET A 270 -16.89 14.34 13.42
C MET A 270 -16.31 14.07 12.03
N ALA A 271 -16.60 12.89 11.46
CA ALA A 271 -16.15 12.50 10.13
C ALA A 271 -16.67 13.45 9.02
N ALA A 272 -17.95 13.84 9.06
CA ALA A 272 -18.52 14.74 8.07
C ALA A 272 -17.93 16.16 8.14
N ARG A 273 -17.71 16.69 9.35
CA ARG A 273 -17.05 17.98 9.55
C ARG A 273 -15.59 17.94 9.07
N TYR A 274 -14.90 16.84 9.34
CA TYR A 274 -13.54 16.60 8.89
C TYR A 274 -13.43 16.53 7.35
N ALA A 275 -14.31 15.77 6.70
CA ALA A 275 -14.39 15.73 5.23
C ALA A 275 -14.59 17.12 4.64
N ARG A 276 -15.49 17.93 5.22
CA ARG A 276 -15.76 19.29 4.75
C ARG A 276 -14.55 20.20 4.93
N ALA A 277 -13.87 20.15 6.07
CA ALA A 277 -12.63 20.91 6.29
C ALA A 277 -11.58 20.63 5.21
N ILE A 278 -11.35 19.36 4.89
CA ILE A 278 -10.43 18.92 3.83
C ILE A 278 -10.90 19.38 2.46
N ALA A 279 -12.20 19.28 2.17
CA ALA A 279 -12.75 19.67 0.88
C ALA A 279 -12.58 21.17 0.58
N TYR A 280 -12.80 22.04 1.57
CA TYR A 280 -12.53 23.48 1.43
C TYR A 280 -11.04 23.77 1.22
N TYR A 281 -10.18 23.05 1.92
CA TYR A 281 -8.74 23.13 1.70
C TYR A 281 -8.37 22.71 0.26
N ARG A 282 -8.86 21.55 -0.21
CA ARG A 282 -8.65 21.03 -1.56
C ARG A 282 -9.17 21.95 -2.67
N ASP A 283 -10.15 22.78 -2.35
CA ASP A 283 -10.72 23.81 -3.23
C ASP A 283 -9.98 25.17 -3.11
N SER A 284 -8.82 25.20 -2.45
CA SER A 284 -7.99 26.39 -2.23
C SER A 284 -8.68 27.50 -1.40
N GLN A 285 -9.63 27.15 -0.54
CA GLN A 285 -10.33 28.09 0.34
C GLN A 285 -9.75 28.05 1.75
N LEU A 286 -8.70 28.86 2.00
CA LEU A 286 -7.96 28.86 3.26
C LEU A 286 -8.83 29.13 4.49
N GLN A 287 -9.55 30.26 4.51
CA GLN A 287 -10.28 30.67 5.71
C GLN A 287 -11.43 29.70 6.06
N PRO A 288 -12.30 29.29 5.10
CA PRO A 288 -13.32 28.28 5.38
C PRO A 288 -12.74 26.95 5.89
N ALA A 289 -11.59 26.53 5.36
CA ALA A 289 -10.89 25.33 5.85
C ALA A 289 -10.40 25.53 7.30
N LEU A 290 -9.69 26.61 7.58
CA LEU A 290 -9.15 26.89 8.91
C LEU A 290 -10.24 27.04 9.97
N ASP A 291 -11.35 27.70 9.67
CA ASP A 291 -12.48 27.83 10.61
C ASP A 291 -13.02 26.46 11.02
N ARG A 292 -13.15 25.55 10.04
CA ARG A 292 -13.61 24.17 10.28
C ARG A 292 -12.58 23.35 11.03
N ILE A 293 -11.30 23.46 10.67
CA ILE A 293 -10.21 22.75 11.37
C ILE A 293 -10.11 23.21 12.82
N ASN A 294 -10.22 24.51 13.09
CA ASN A 294 -10.19 25.04 14.45
C ASN A 294 -11.38 24.53 15.28
N ALA A 295 -12.57 24.38 14.68
CA ALA A 295 -13.71 23.76 15.35
C ALA A 295 -13.47 22.27 15.67
N LEU A 296 -12.82 21.51 14.78
CA LEU A 296 -12.43 20.12 15.05
C LEU A 296 -11.44 20.03 16.21
N ILE A 297 -10.42 20.90 16.23
CA ILE A 297 -9.42 20.97 17.31
C ILE A 297 -10.07 21.38 18.63
N ALA A 298 -11.06 22.29 18.62
CA ALA A 298 -11.76 22.68 19.83
C ALA A 298 -12.53 21.52 20.47
N ASP A 299 -13.11 20.64 19.65
CA ASP A 299 -13.86 19.46 20.12
C ASP A 299 -12.94 18.31 20.56
N GLU A 300 -11.83 18.07 19.86
CA GLU A 300 -10.84 17.04 20.17
C GLU A 300 -9.42 17.64 20.23
N PRO A 301 -9.07 18.37 21.31
CA PRO A 301 -7.81 19.11 21.39
C PRO A 301 -6.57 18.23 21.44
N GLU A 302 -6.69 16.96 21.83
CA GLU A 302 -5.60 15.98 21.91
C GLU A 302 -5.44 15.13 20.64
N ASN A 303 -6.23 15.38 19.59
CA ASN A 303 -6.16 14.62 18.35
C ASN A 303 -5.03 15.14 17.45
N PRO A 304 -3.91 14.38 17.27
CA PRO A 304 -2.75 14.85 16.52
C PRO A 304 -3.08 15.14 15.06
N TYR A 305 -4.04 14.43 14.45
CA TYR A 305 -4.30 14.52 13.02
C TYR A 305 -5.02 15.82 12.63
N PHE A 306 -5.75 16.45 13.57
CA PHE A 306 -6.38 17.76 13.32
C PHE A 306 -5.34 18.89 13.41
N ALA A 307 -4.40 18.79 14.36
CA ALA A 307 -3.26 19.69 14.43
C ALA A 307 -2.33 19.52 13.21
N GLU A 308 -2.10 18.28 12.77
CA GLU A 308 -1.39 17.93 11.53
C GLU A 308 -2.05 18.59 10.33
N LEU A 309 -3.37 18.40 10.15
CA LEU A 309 -4.11 18.99 9.03
C LEU A 309 -4.01 20.52 9.04
N LYS A 310 -4.14 21.17 10.21
CA LYS A 310 -3.97 22.63 10.33
C LYS A 310 -2.59 23.07 9.84
N GLY A 311 -1.55 22.37 10.29
CA GLY A 311 -0.17 22.59 9.88
C GLY A 311 0.03 22.43 8.38
N GLN A 312 -0.46 21.32 7.83
CA GLN A 312 -0.40 21.05 6.39
C GLN A 312 -1.06 22.17 5.57
N VAL A 313 -2.28 22.56 5.95
CA VAL A 313 -3.02 23.62 5.26
C VAL A 313 -2.25 24.93 5.32
N LEU A 314 -1.74 25.33 6.48
CA LEU A 314 -0.97 26.58 6.59
C LEU A 314 0.30 26.53 5.72
N LEU A 315 1.03 25.42 5.75
CA LEU A 315 2.25 25.25 4.96
C LEU A 315 1.97 25.33 3.46
N GLU A 316 0.97 24.62 2.96
CA GLU A 316 0.64 24.58 1.53
C GLU A 316 0.09 25.90 0.98
N PHE A 317 -0.46 26.77 1.85
CA PHE A 317 -0.82 28.14 1.50
C PHE A 317 0.34 29.14 1.70
N GLY A 318 1.57 28.66 1.88
CA GLY A 318 2.77 29.49 2.00
C GLY A 318 2.94 30.15 3.38
N LYS A 319 2.18 29.73 4.39
CA LYS A 319 2.28 30.23 5.77
C LYS A 319 3.14 29.30 6.63
N ALA A 320 4.37 29.06 6.18
CA ALA A 320 5.27 28.10 6.81
C ALA A 320 5.53 28.38 8.30
N SER A 321 5.74 29.65 8.68
CA SER A 321 5.92 30.04 10.08
C SER A 321 4.70 29.72 10.95
N ASP A 322 3.49 29.96 10.45
CA ASP A 322 2.24 29.68 11.18
C ASP A 322 1.98 28.17 11.30
N ALA A 323 2.52 27.36 10.39
CA ALA A 323 2.37 25.92 10.39
C ALA A 323 3.17 25.20 11.48
N ILE A 324 4.27 25.80 11.98
CA ILE A 324 5.21 25.15 12.90
C ILE A 324 4.52 24.74 14.21
N GLU A 325 3.79 25.63 14.88
CA GLU A 325 3.18 25.34 16.18
C GLU A 325 2.09 24.24 16.14
N PRO A 326 1.14 24.25 15.18
CA PRO A 326 0.24 23.12 14.98
C PRO A 326 0.98 21.80 14.72
N LEU A 327 2.05 21.81 13.93
CA LEU A 327 2.83 20.60 13.63
C LEU A 327 3.64 20.09 14.83
N ARG A 328 4.21 20.99 15.64
CA ARG A 328 4.83 20.64 16.93
C ARG A 328 3.83 19.98 17.87
N THR A 329 2.62 20.54 17.95
CA THR A 329 1.52 19.96 18.72
C THR A 329 1.18 18.55 18.22
N ALA A 330 1.06 18.36 16.91
CA ALA A 330 0.79 17.06 16.31
C ALA A 330 1.90 16.03 16.60
N VAL A 331 3.17 16.43 16.54
CA VAL A 331 4.31 15.56 16.92
C VAL A 331 4.24 15.20 18.41
N GLN A 332 3.94 16.15 19.29
CA GLN A 332 3.83 15.88 20.73
C GLN A 332 2.68 14.90 21.02
N GLN A 333 1.51 15.11 20.44
CA GLN A 333 0.30 14.29 20.64
C GLN A 333 0.39 12.90 20.02
N SER A 334 1.23 12.72 19.00
CA SER A 334 1.59 11.41 18.44
C SER A 334 2.71 10.71 19.23
N ASN A 335 3.03 11.18 20.46
CA ASN A 335 4.15 10.72 21.28
C ASN A 335 5.52 10.78 20.57
N GLY A 336 5.65 11.65 19.57
CA GLY A 336 6.82 11.73 18.73
C GLY A 336 7.02 10.52 17.82
N ASP A 337 6.02 9.64 17.68
CA ASP A 337 6.17 8.34 17.03
C ASP A 337 5.73 8.33 15.55
N ALA A 338 5.21 9.43 15.02
CA ALA A 338 4.75 9.58 13.64
C ALA A 338 5.80 10.20 12.70
N PRO A 339 6.48 9.41 11.82
CA PRO A 339 7.56 9.92 10.98
C PRO A 339 7.10 10.95 9.94
N LEU A 340 5.92 10.76 9.33
CA LEU A 340 5.42 11.68 8.30
C LEU A 340 5.08 13.05 8.88
N ILE A 341 4.50 13.11 10.09
CA ILE A 341 4.23 14.39 10.78
C ILE A 341 5.55 15.12 11.09
N ARG A 342 6.59 14.40 11.52
CA ARG A 342 7.92 14.97 11.74
C ARG A 342 8.55 15.51 10.45
N ILE A 343 8.41 14.79 9.34
CA ILE A 343 8.89 15.24 8.03
C ILE A 343 8.15 16.51 7.60
N LEU A 344 6.84 16.57 7.84
CA LEU A 344 6.02 17.75 7.55
C LEU A 344 6.41 18.94 8.42
N LEU A 345 6.68 18.72 9.71
CA LEU A 345 7.21 19.75 10.62
C LEU A 345 8.56 20.28 10.14
N ALA A 346 9.51 19.40 9.84
CA ALA A 346 10.81 19.79 9.32
C ALA A 346 10.73 20.56 7.99
N HIS A 347 9.76 20.21 7.13
CA HIS A 347 9.48 20.95 5.91
C HIS A 347 9.00 22.37 6.23
N ALA A 348 8.05 22.54 7.17
CA ALA A 348 7.61 23.87 7.60
C ALA A 348 8.74 24.69 8.22
N GLU A 349 9.59 24.07 9.06
CA GLU A 349 10.75 24.71 9.67
C GLU A 349 11.74 25.21 8.60
N LEU A 350 12.00 24.42 7.55
CA LEU A 350 12.85 24.81 6.43
C LEU A 350 12.24 25.96 5.59
N GLU A 351 10.95 25.86 5.26
CA GLU A 351 10.26 26.87 4.44
C GLU A 351 10.02 28.18 5.19
N SER A 352 10.05 28.17 6.53
CA SER A 352 9.98 29.39 7.36
C SER A 352 11.19 30.32 7.14
N ASN A 353 12.29 29.80 6.60
CA ASN A 353 13.58 30.49 6.44
C ASN A 353 14.12 31.12 7.74
N ASN A 354 13.65 30.65 8.90
CA ASN A 354 14.18 31.04 10.19
C ASN A 354 15.38 30.13 10.55
N PRO A 355 16.61 30.66 10.70
CA PRO A 355 17.77 29.84 11.06
C PRO A 355 17.65 29.20 12.45
N ASP A 356 16.86 29.79 13.37
CA ASP A 356 16.76 29.34 14.76
C ASP A 356 16.06 27.97 14.89
N VAL A 357 15.25 27.58 13.90
CA VAL A 357 14.53 26.29 13.89
C VAL A 357 15.24 25.19 13.10
N LEU A 358 16.40 25.49 12.49
CA LEU A 358 17.17 24.48 11.74
C LEU A 358 17.68 23.31 12.60
N PRO A 359 18.10 23.51 13.86
CA PRO A 359 18.43 22.39 14.75
C PRO A 359 17.23 21.47 15.01
N ASP A 360 16.05 22.04 15.22
CA ASP A 360 14.80 21.27 15.42
C ASP A 360 14.45 20.46 14.16
N ALA A 361 14.56 21.07 12.98
CA ALA A 361 14.35 20.39 11.69
C ALA A 361 15.28 19.20 11.54
N LYS A 362 16.55 19.35 11.92
CA LYS A 362 17.53 18.24 11.91
C LYS A 362 17.10 17.11 12.85
N GLU A 363 16.69 17.43 14.08
CA GLU A 363 16.23 16.43 15.04
C GLU A 363 15.01 15.66 14.51
N ASN A 364 14.01 16.37 14.00
CA ASN A 364 12.81 15.79 13.43
C ASN A 364 13.11 14.84 12.26
N LEU A 365 14.01 15.24 11.36
CA LEU A 365 14.40 14.41 10.21
C LEU A 365 15.21 13.18 10.63
N LEU A 366 16.11 13.30 11.61
CA LEU A 366 16.84 12.15 12.14
C LEU A 366 15.89 11.14 12.82
N ALA A 367 14.94 11.64 13.62
CA ALA A 367 13.93 10.81 14.25
C ALA A 367 13.05 10.10 13.20
N ALA A 368 12.60 10.80 12.17
CA ALA A 368 11.81 10.21 11.09
C ALA A 368 12.61 9.15 10.30
N LEU A 369 13.84 9.48 9.89
CA LEU A 369 14.71 8.58 9.12
C LEU A 369 15.19 7.36 9.92
N SER A 370 15.13 7.39 11.25
CA SER A 370 15.38 6.20 12.07
C SER A 370 14.33 5.10 11.86
N LYS A 371 13.12 5.48 11.45
CA LYS A 371 11.97 4.59 11.21
C LYS A 371 11.68 4.39 9.72
N GLU A 372 11.82 5.44 8.91
CA GLU A 372 11.56 5.42 7.47
C GLU A 372 12.82 5.76 6.67
N ARG A 373 13.78 4.84 6.68
CA ARG A 373 15.05 5.02 5.94
C ARG A 373 14.86 5.14 4.42
N ASP A 374 13.75 4.66 3.89
CA ASP A 374 13.40 4.70 2.47
C ASP A 374 12.61 5.95 2.06
N ASN A 375 12.42 6.91 2.97
CA ASN A 375 11.72 8.16 2.67
C ASN A 375 12.64 9.17 1.95
N ALA A 376 12.54 9.23 0.63
CA ALA A 376 13.37 10.12 -0.19
C ALA A 376 13.19 11.61 0.17
N SER A 377 11.96 12.06 0.44
CA SER A 377 11.69 13.46 0.81
C SER A 377 12.41 13.85 2.10
N ALA A 378 12.40 12.97 3.11
CA ALA A 378 13.12 13.20 4.36
C ALA A 378 14.64 13.35 4.13
N TRP A 379 15.24 12.51 3.29
CA TRP A 379 16.65 12.64 2.92
C TRP A 379 16.96 13.94 2.18
N ARG A 380 16.08 14.37 1.27
CA ARG A 380 16.21 15.65 0.58
C ARG A 380 16.15 16.82 1.55
N PHE A 381 15.16 16.85 2.45
CA PHE A 381 15.06 17.90 3.47
C PHE A 381 16.26 17.88 4.42
N ARG A 382 16.79 16.71 4.74
CA ARG A 382 18.00 16.58 5.57
C ARG A 382 19.22 17.18 4.86
N ALA A 383 19.39 16.93 3.56
CA ALA A 383 20.48 17.53 2.79
C ALA A 383 20.43 19.06 2.82
N ILE A 384 19.24 19.65 2.64
CA ILE A 384 19.03 21.11 2.71
C ILE A 384 19.33 21.62 4.13
N THR A 385 18.81 20.95 5.16
CA THR A 385 18.99 21.32 6.57
C THR A 385 20.47 21.33 6.96
N GLU A 386 21.18 20.23 6.69
CA GLU A 386 22.60 20.11 7.03
C GLU A 386 23.45 21.11 6.23
N SER A 387 23.09 21.40 4.97
CA SER A 387 23.76 22.44 4.19
C SER A 387 23.59 23.83 4.82
N ARG A 388 22.39 24.19 5.28
CA ARG A 388 22.11 25.47 5.94
C ARG A 388 22.78 25.57 7.33
N LEU A 389 23.00 24.43 7.99
CA LEU A 389 23.76 24.30 9.23
C LEU A 389 25.28 24.24 9.02
N ASN A 390 25.77 24.39 7.78
CA ASN A 390 27.19 24.28 7.42
C ASN A 390 27.83 22.90 7.69
N ASN A 391 27.03 21.84 7.74
CA ASN A 391 27.49 20.46 7.91
C ASN A 391 27.64 19.76 6.54
N ALA A 392 28.60 20.23 5.73
CA ALA A 392 28.74 19.83 4.33
C ALA A 392 28.87 18.30 4.10
N GLY A 393 29.55 17.58 5.01
CA GLY A 393 29.72 16.13 4.91
C GLY A 393 28.40 15.37 5.10
N GLU A 394 27.61 15.77 6.10
CA GLU A 394 26.27 15.20 6.35
C GLU A 394 25.28 15.59 5.25
N ALA A 395 25.37 16.82 4.74
CA ALA A 395 24.57 17.26 3.59
C ALA A 395 24.84 16.40 2.36
N SER A 396 26.13 16.13 2.08
CA SER A 396 26.54 15.26 0.97
C SER A 396 26.06 13.82 1.16
N LEU A 397 26.14 13.27 2.38
CA LEU A 397 25.62 11.93 2.67
C LEU A 397 24.11 11.86 2.46
N ALA A 398 23.36 12.83 3.00
CA ALA A 398 21.91 12.87 2.85
C ALA A 398 21.47 13.01 1.38
N GLN A 399 22.18 13.82 0.60
CA GLN A 399 21.94 13.95 -0.84
C GLN A 399 22.25 12.65 -1.59
N SER A 400 23.29 11.92 -1.16
CA SER A 400 23.63 10.61 -1.72
C SER A 400 22.52 9.58 -1.52
N GLU A 401 21.95 9.51 -0.30
CA GLU A 401 20.82 8.62 0.03
C GLU A 401 19.57 8.97 -0.78
N TYR A 402 19.24 10.26 -0.89
CA TYR A 402 18.15 10.72 -1.75
C TYR A 402 18.34 10.24 -3.20
N SER A 403 19.51 10.50 -3.78
CA SER A 403 19.81 10.09 -5.16
C SER A 403 19.73 8.57 -5.35
N LEU A 404 20.14 7.78 -4.36
CA LEU A 404 20.03 6.33 -4.40
C LEU A 404 18.56 5.88 -4.42
N LEU A 405 17.72 6.46 -3.56
CA LEU A 405 16.29 6.15 -3.48
C LEU A 405 15.52 6.58 -4.72
N THR A 406 15.94 7.67 -5.38
CA THR A 406 15.34 8.12 -6.65
C THR A 406 15.94 7.43 -7.88
N GLY A 407 16.87 6.48 -7.70
CA GLY A 407 17.46 5.67 -8.78
C GLY A 407 18.61 6.32 -9.54
N ASP A 408 19.06 7.52 -9.16
CA ASP A 408 20.23 8.17 -9.74
C ASP A 408 21.52 7.68 -9.05
N ARG A 409 21.95 6.48 -9.46
CA ARG A 409 23.16 5.83 -8.93
C ARG A 409 24.44 6.65 -9.16
N SER A 410 24.48 7.43 -10.25
CA SER A 410 25.64 8.26 -10.58
C SER A 410 25.75 9.44 -9.61
N ALA A 411 24.66 10.17 -9.40
CA ALA A 411 24.61 11.24 -8.41
C ALA A 411 24.83 10.70 -6.99
N ALA A 412 24.23 9.55 -6.65
CA ALA A 412 24.45 8.89 -5.36
C ALA A 412 25.94 8.66 -5.11
N ARG A 413 26.65 8.07 -6.08
CA ARG A 413 28.11 7.87 -5.98
C ARG A 413 28.87 9.19 -5.85
N TYR A 414 28.55 10.18 -6.69
CA TYR A 414 29.21 11.48 -6.65
C TYR A 414 29.14 12.12 -5.25
N HIS A 415 27.94 12.16 -4.67
CA HIS A 415 27.72 12.74 -3.35
C HIS A 415 28.33 11.90 -2.22
N ALA A 416 28.36 10.56 -2.36
CA ALA A 416 29.06 9.70 -1.40
C ALA A 416 30.57 9.95 -1.38
N VAL A 417 31.20 10.26 -2.53
CA VAL A 417 32.61 10.68 -2.59
C VAL A 417 32.83 12.00 -1.86
N GLN A 418 31.91 12.97 -2.00
CA GLN A 418 32.02 14.24 -1.27
C GLN A 418 31.86 14.03 0.23
N ALA A 419 30.91 13.20 0.65
CA ALA A 419 30.69 12.84 2.05
C ALA A 419 31.94 12.17 2.65
N ASP A 420 32.52 11.19 1.95
CA ASP A 420 33.74 10.49 2.38
C ASP A 420 34.92 11.42 2.66
N ARG A 421 35.10 12.47 1.83
CA ARG A 421 36.19 13.45 1.98
C ARG A 421 36.00 14.39 3.17
N GLN A 422 34.76 14.62 3.60
CA GLN A 422 34.42 15.65 4.59
C GLN A 422 34.05 15.06 5.95
N LEU A 423 33.55 13.83 5.99
CA LEU A 423 33.19 13.14 7.22
C LEU A 423 34.43 12.56 7.90
N THR A 424 34.44 12.55 9.23
CA THR A 424 35.50 11.93 10.01
C THR A 424 35.51 10.41 9.80
N SER A 425 36.66 9.88 9.39
CA SER A 425 36.85 8.45 9.16
C SER A 425 36.50 7.63 10.43
N GLY A 426 35.83 6.50 10.22
CA GLY A 426 35.39 5.60 11.31
C GLY A 426 34.05 5.97 11.96
N THR A 427 33.47 7.13 11.66
CA THR A 427 32.11 7.49 12.14
C THR A 427 31.03 6.73 11.38
N ALA A 428 29.84 6.55 11.99
CA ALA A 428 28.71 5.87 11.33
C ALA A 428 28.27 6.54 10.00
N PRO A 429 28.19 7.88 9.90
CA PRO A 429 27.94 8.57 8.62
C PRO A 429 29.00 8.25 7.56
N TRP A 430 30.28 8.22 7.95
CA TRP A 430 31.38 7.87 7.03
C TRP A 430 31.26 6.42 6.53
N GLN A 431 30.98 5.47 7.43
CA GLN A 431 30.75 4.06 7.07
C GLN A 431 29.57 3.94 6.10
N ARG A 432 28.50 4.71 6.32
CA ARG A 432 27.34 4.70 5.42
C ARG A 432 27.69 5.24 4.03
N ALA A 433 28.50 6.29 3.93
CA ALA A 433 29.00 6.78 2.64
C ALA A 433 29.81 5.69 1.91
N GLN A 434 30.66 4.95 2.64
CA GLN A 434 31.43 3.82 2.09
C GLN A 434 30.52 2.69 1.58
N ASP A 435 29.45 2.36 2.29
CA ASP A 435 28.47 1.36 1.84
C ASP A 435 27.82 1.77 0.52
N ILE A 436 27.44 3.05 0.38
CA ILE A 436 26.85 3.57 -0.86
C ILE A 436 27.88 3.55 -2.00
N LEU A 437 29.14 3.89 -1.74
CA LEU A 437 30.21 3.80 -2.75
C LEU A 437 30.38 2.38 -3.28
N ARG A 438 30.33 1.36 -2.40
CA ARG A 438 30.39 -0.05 -2.79
C ARG A 438 29.13 -0.46 -3.56
N ALA A 439 27.95 -0.08 -3.08
CA ALA A 439 26.68 -0.42 -3.74
C ALA A 439 26.52 0.24 -5.12
N THR A 440 27.23 1.34 -5.38
CA THR A 440 27.19 2.10 -6.64
C THR A 440 28.42 1.88 -7.51
N GLU A 441 29.27 0.90 -7.21
CA GLU A 441 30.36 0.52 -8.12
C GLU A 441 29.80 0.12 -9.49
N PRO A 442 30.41 0.59 -10.60
CA PRO A 442 30.06 0.09 -11.92
C PRO A 442 30.36 -1.41 -11.99
N ASP A 443 29.43 -2.21 -12.51
CA ASP A 443 29.72 -3.62 -12.81
C ASP A 443 30.99 -3.68 -13.67
N LYS A 444 31.98 -4.45 -13.22
CA LYS A 444 33.13 -4.79 -14.07
C LYS A 444 32.57 -5.52 -15.28
N LYS A 445 32.55 -4.86 -16.44
CA LYS A 445 32.27 -5.49 -17.73
C LYS A 445 33.27 -6.63 -17.90
N ASN A 446 32.79 -7.87 -17.74
CA ASN A 446 33.46 -9.07 -18.21
C ASN A 446 33.07 -9.32 -19.66
#